data_AF-A0A8T4U6F9-F1
#
_entry.id   AF-A0A8T4U6F9-F1
#
_cell.length_a   1.000
_cell.length_b   1.000
_cell.length_c   1.000
_cell.angle_alpha   90.00
_cell.angle_beta   90.00
_cell.angle_gamma   90.00
#
_symmetry.space_group_name_H-M   'P 1'
#
loop_
_entity.id
_entity.type
_entity.pdbx_description
1 polymer ?
#
loop_
_entity_poly.entity_id
_entity_poly.type
_entity_poly.pdbx_seq_one_letter_code
_entity_poly.pdbx_strand_id
1 'polypeptide(L)' 'MIDPTIFSKYEKARIVGARALQISMGAPLLLNLKKEDFEKIKYNPISIARMEFEKGILPITIKRPLPKRH' A
#
# COMPACT_ATOMS: atom_id res chain seq x y z
N MET A 1 -6.63 19.27 -14.17
CA MET A 1 -5.49 19.32 -13.23
C MET A 1 -5.57 18.05 -12.41
N ILE A 2 -4.49 17.29 -12.28
CA ILE A 2 -4.49 16.04 -11.48
C ILE A 2 -4.08 16.45 -10.07
N ASP A 3 -4.99 16.39 -9.11
CA ASP A 3 -4.66 16.68 -7.72
C ASP A 3 -3.59 15.71 -7.19
N PRO A 4 -2.46 16.21 -6.66
CA PRO A 4 -1.39 15.36 -6.13
C PRO A 4 -1.79 14.63 -4.83
N THR A 5 -2.86 15.09 -4.17
CA THR A 5 -3.36 14.60 -2.89
C THR A 5 -4.33 13.43 -3.03
N ILE A 6 -4.91 13.23 -4.21
CA ILE A 6 -5.93 12.20 -4.46
C ILE A 6 -5.33 11.09 -5.31
N PHE A 7 -5.41 9.86 -4.80
CA PHE A 7 -5.02 8.66 -5.53
C PHE A 7 -6.19 8.15 -6.38
N SER A 8 -5.89 7.80 -7.63
CA SER A 8 -6.84 7.08 -8.47
C SER A 8 -7.09 5.66 -7.94
N LYS A 9 -8.25 5.07 -8.29
CA LYS A 9 -8.56 3.67 -7.95
C LYS A 9 -7.46 2.70 -8.42
N TYR A 10 -6.83 3.00 -9.56
CA TYR A 10 -5.74 2.19 -10.13
C TYR A 10 -4.44 2.33 -9.32
N GLU A 11 -4.12 3.55 -8.92
CA GLU A 11 -2.94 3.85 -8.09
C GLU A 11 -3.08 3.20 -6.72
N LYS A 12 -4.24 3.35 -6.07
CA LYS A 12 -4.54 2.70 -4.79
C LYS A 12 -4.41 1.18 -4.88
N ALA A 13 -4.98 0.57 -5.92
CA ALA A 13 -4.86 -0.87 -6.13
C ALA A 13 -3.39 -1.30 -6.33
N ARG A 14 -2.60 -0.53 -7.09
CA ARG A 14 -1.18 -0.83 -7.34
C ARG A 14 -0.33 -0.73 -6.09
N ILE A 15 -0.56 0.29 -5.25
CA ILE A 15 0.15 0.47 -3.97
C ILE A 15 -0.12 -0.72 -3.04
N VAL A 16 -1.39 -1.06 -2.84
CA VAL A 16 -1.78 -2.18 -1.96
C VAL A 16 -1.23 -3.50 -2.48
N GLY A 17 -1.30 -3.76 -3.79
CA GLY A 17 -0.76 -4.97 -4.40
C GLY A 17 0.76 -5.09 -4.26
N ALA A 18 1.50 -4.01 -4.55
CA ALA A 18 2.95 -3.98 -4.39
C ALA A 18 3.37 -4.21 -2.94
N ARG A 19 2.66 -3.60 -1.98
CA ARG A 19 2.94 -3.78 -0.56
C ARG A 19 2.59 -5.19 -0.07
N ALA A 20 1.46 -5.75 -0.51
CA ALA A 20 1.10 -7.12 -0.17
C ALA A 20 2.18 -8.12 -0.62
N LEU A 21 2.75 -7.92 -1.81
CA LEU A 21 3.88 -8.72 -2.29
C LEU A 21 5.11 -8.61 -1.38
N GLN A 22 5.48 -7.39 -0.96
CA GLN A 22 6.60 -7.20 -0.02
C GLN A 22 6.38 -8.00 1.28
N ILE A 23 5.17 -7.94 1.83
CA ILE A 23 4.81 -8.67 3.06
C ILE A 23 4.90 -10.19 2.84
N SER A 24 4.40 -10.68 1.70
CA SER A 24 4.54 -12.10 1.33
C SER A 24 5.99 -12.55 1.20
N MET A 25 6.91 -11.65 0.85
CA MET A 25 8.35 -11.93 0.75
C MET A 25 9.08 -11.76 2.10
N GLY A 26 8.36 -11.57 3.21
CA GLY A 26 8.94 -11.43 4.56
C GLY A 26 9.46 -10.02 4.88
N ALA A 27 9.04 -9.00 4.12
CA ALA A 27 9.39 -7.62 4.45
C ALA A 27 8.81 -7.21 5.82
N PRO A 28 9.52 -6.35 6.57
CA PRO A 28 9.05 -5.90 7.87
C PRO A 28 7.75 -5.09 7.76
N LEU A 29 6.87 -5.31 8.73
CA LEU A 29 5.63 -4.57 8.89
C LEU A 29 5.91 -3.27 9.62
N LEU A 30 5.36 -2.16 9.10
CA LEU A 30 5.50 -0.83 9.67
C LEU A 30 4.41 -0.54 10.71
N LEU A 31 3.33 -1.31 10.67
CA LEU A 31 2.30 -1.29 11.70
C LEU A 31 2.77 -2.04 12.96
N ASN A 32 2.63 -1.39 14.12
CA ASN A 32 2.58 -2.07 15.41
C ASN A 32 1.23 -2.79 15.55
N LEU A 33 1.07 -3.92 14.86
CA LEU A 33 -0.06 -4.83 15.07
C LEU A 33 0.20 -5.64 16.34
N LYS A 34 -0.80 -5.73 17.23
CA LYS A 34 -0.73 -6.67 18.36
C LYS A 34 -0.92 -8.09 17.83
N LYS A 35 -0.40 -9.11 18.54
CA LYS A 35 -0.57 -10.53 18.16
C LYS A 35 -2.04 -10.91 17.92
N GLU A 36 -2.93 -10.30 18.68
CA GLU A 36 -4.40 -10.43 18.59
C GLU A 36 -4.96 -10.00 17.23
N ASP A 37 -4.38 -8.98 16.60
CA ASP A 37 -4.82 -8.48 15.30
C ASP A 37 -4.38 -9.43 14.18
N PHE A 38 -3.15 -9.95 14.25
CA PHE A 38 -2.63 -10.92 13.28
C PHE A 38 -3.48 -12.19 13.19
N GLU A 39 -3.94 -12.68 14.35
CA GLU A 39 -4.77 -13.87 14.46
C GLU A 39 -6.17 -13.66 13.85
N LYS A 40 -6.75 -12.47 14.05
CA LYS A 40 -8.04 -12.09 13.44
C LYS A 40 -7.97 -11.98 11.91
N ILE A 41 -6.83 -11.58 11.36
CA ILE A 41 -6.68 -11.33 9.92
C ILE A 41 -6.11 -12.56 9.17
N LYS A 42 -5.86 -13.68 9.89
CA LYS A 42 -5.22 -14.88 9.35
C LYS A 42 -3.93 -14.57 8.57
N TYR A 43 -3.18 -13.56 9.00
CA TYR A 43 -1.93 -13.13 8.34
C TYR A 43 -2.07 -12.82 6.84
N ASN A 44 -3.27 -12.43 6.36
CA ASN A 44 -3.44 -12.14 4.93
C ASN A 44 -2.63 -10.88 4.53
N PRO A 45 -1.65 -10.99 3.61
CA PRO A 45 -0.78 -9.88 3.22
C PRO A 45 -1.54 -8.69 2.63
N ILE A 46 -2.64 -8.94 1.92
CA ILE A 46 -3.46 -7.90 1.29
C ILE A 46 -4.16 -7.04 2.34
N SER A 47 -4.73 -7.69 3.36
CA SER A 47 -5.41 -7.00 4.45
C SER A 47 -4.44 -6.14 5.26
N ILE A 48 -3.24 -6.66 5.53
CA ILE A 48 -2.18 -5.93 6.24
C ILE A 48 -1.73 -4.71 5.41
N ALA A 49 -1.45 -4.90 4.13
CA ALA A 49 -1.08 -3.80 3.22
C ALA A 49 -2.16 -2.71 3.15
N ARG A 50 -3.44 -3.09 3.18
CA ARG A 50 -4.56 -2.13 3.17
C ARG A 50 -4.60 -1.29 4.45
N MET A 51 -4.39 -1.90 5.61
CA MET A 51 -4.33 -1.16 6.88
C MET A 51 -3.14 -0.22 6.95
N GLU A 52 -1.96 -0.63 6.45
CA GLU A 52 -0.79 0.26 6.38
C GLU A 52 -1.06 1.45 5.44
N PHE A 53 -1.73 1.20 4.32
CA PHE A 53 -2.14 2.26 3.40
C PHE A 53 -3.12 3.23 4.04
N GLU A 54 -4.14 2.75 4.77
CA GLU A 54 -5.13 3.59 5.46
C GLU A 54 -4.51 4.42 6.58
N LYS A 55 -3.43 3.94 7.23
CA LYS A 55 -2.66 4.73 8.19
C LYS A 55 -1.69 5.72 7.55
N GLY A 56 -1.50 5.68 6.22
CA GLY A 56 -0.62 6.61 5.51
C GLY A 56 0.87 6.45 5.82
N ILE A 57 1.28 5.30 6.37
CA ILE A 57 2.67 5.05 6.81
C ILE A 57 3.54 4.39 5.73
N LEU A 58 2.98 4.12 4.55
CA LEU A 58 3.70 3.42 3.48
C LEU A 58 4.71 4.34 2.78
N PRO A 59 5.99 3.96 2.72
CA PRO A 59 7.02 4.72 2.02
C PRO A 59 6.96 4.46 0.50
N ILE A 60 5.82 4.72 -0.13
CA ILE A 60 5.59 4.48 -1.56
C ILE A 60 5.22 5.79 -2.25
N THR A 61 6.00 6.18 -3.25
CA THR A 61 5.77 7.37 -4.08
C THR A 61 5.30 6.98 -5.47
N ILE A 62 4.27 7.65 -5.98
CA ILE A 62 3.78 7.45 -7.35
C ILE A 62 4.42 8.48 -8.28
N LYS A 63 5.03 7.98 -9.37
CA LYS A 63 5.44 8.82 -10.50
C LYS A 63 4.33 8.85 -11.54
N ARG A 64 3.87 10.05 -11.90
CA ARG A 64 2.85 10.31 -12.92
C ARG A 64 3.51 10.90 -14.18
N PRO A 65 4.04 10.08 -15.10
CA PRO A 65 4.62 10.60 -16.34
C PRO A 65 3.53 11.22 -17.20
N LEU A 66 3.73 12.47 -17.60
CA LEU A 66 2.89 13.15 -18.59
C LEU A 66 3.36 12.78 -20.01
N PRO A 67 2.45 12.73 -20.99
CA PRO A 67 2.84 12.50 -22.38
C PRO A 67 3.82 13.60 -22.81
N LYS A 68 5.00 13.21 -23.29
CA LYS A 68 5.91 14.15 -23.94
C LYS A 68 5.38 14.39 -25.35
N ARG A 69 5.19 15.67 -25.69
CA ARG A 69 4.90 16.06 -27.07
C ARG A 69 6.21 15.91 -27.85
N HIS A 70 6.20 15.04 -28.85
CA HIS A 70 7.31 14.83 -29.77
C HIS A 70 7.22 15.81 -30.93
#